data_AF-A0A1F5RXC6-F1
#
_entry.id   AF-A0A1F5RXC6-F1
#
_cell.length_a   1.000
_cell.length_b   1.000
_cell.length_c   1.000
_cell.angle_alpha   90.00
_cell.angle_beta   90.00
_cell.angle_gamma   90.00
#
_symmetry.space_group_name_H-M   'P 1'
#
loop_
_entity.id
_entity.type
_entity.pdbx_description
1 polymer ?
#
loop_
_entity_poly.entity_id
_entity_poly.type
_entity_poly.pdbx_seq_one_letter_code
_entity_poly.pdbx_strand_id
1 'polypeptide(L)' 'MIEVKRKKGESFDGMYRRFLKRVQWSGKIIEAKERQFKQPIKSESAKRKSALVALQYRRKREYLRKIGKLEEEPRRRW' A
#
# COMPACT_ATOMS: atom_id res chain seq x y z
N MET A 1 -14.03 8.85 -8.20
CA MET A 1 -15.24 8.26 -7.61
C MET A 1 -15.19 6.75 -7.86
N ILE A 2 -15.46 5.91 -6.87
CA ILE A 2 -15.43 4.45 -7.04
C ILE A 2 -16.86 3.99 -7.18
N GLU A 3 -17.26 3.66 -8.41
CA GLU A 3 -18.59 3.14 -8.67
C GLU A 3 -18.53 1.63 -8.92
N VAL A 4 -19.42 0.89 -8.25
CA VAL A 4 -19.58 -0.55 -8.41
C VAL A 4 -21.07 -0.84 -8.49
N LYS A 5 -21.51 -1.27 -9.68
CA LYS A 5 -22.89 -1.74 -9.90
C LYS A 5 -22.99 -3.25 -9.68
N ARG A 6 -24.16 -3.69 -9.23
CA ARG A 6 -24.50 -5.10 -9.04
C ARG A 6 -24.57 -5.81 -10.39
N LYS A 7 -23.92 -6.96 -10.53
CA LYS A 7 -24.06 -7.79 -11.73
C LYS A 7 -25.32 -8.67 -11.63
N LYS A 8 -25.91 -9.03 -12.77
CA LYS A 8 -27.04 -9.97 -12.82
C LYS A 8 -26.60 -11.33 -12.29
N GLY A 9 -27.34 -11.89 -11.33
CA GLY A 9 -26.99 -13.16 -10.65
C GLY A 9 -25.96 -13.03 -9.51
N GLU A 10 -25.50 -11.83 -9.17
CA GLU A 10 -24.55 -11.62 -8.07
C GLU A 10 -25.29 -11.46 -6.72
N SER A 11 -24.76 -12.10 -5.67
CA SER A 11 -25.21 -11.83 -4.29
C SER A 11 -24.77 -10.42 -3.84
N PHE A 12 -25.48 -9.84 -2.88
CA PHE A 12 -25.10 -8.54 -2.34
C PHE A 12 -23.69 -8.56 -1.73
N ASP A 13 -23.34 -9.63 -1.00
CA ASP A 13 -22.02 -9.78 -0.40
C ASP A 13 -20.89 -9.83 -1.45
N GLY A 14 -21.11 -10.52 -2.58
CA GLY A 14 -20.14 -10.55 -3.69
C GLY A 14 -19.86 -9.16 -4.26
N MET A 15 -20.90 -8.35 -4.45
CA MET A 15 -20.76 -6.97 -4.88
C MET A 15 -20.02 -6.11 -3.84
N TYR A 16 -20.35 -6.28 -2.55
CA TYR A 16 -19.72 -5.54 -1.45
C TYR A 16 -18.23 -5.85 -1.32
N ARG A 17 -17.82 -7.11 -1.43
CA ARG A 17 -16.39 -7.50 -1.44
C ARG A 17 -15.62 -6.86 -2.58
N ARG A 18 -16.20 -6.81 -3.79
CA ARG A 18 -15.60 -6.10 -4.93
C ARG A 18 -15.44 -4.61 -4.65
N PHE A 19 -16.46 -3.98 -4.06
CA PHE A 19 -16.40 -2.59 -3.66
C PHE A 19 -15.26 -2.35 -2.65
N LEU A 20 -15.20 -3.13 -1.57
CA LEU A 20 -14.12 -3.04 -0.58
C LEU A 20 -12.74 -3.20 -1.21
N LYS A 21 -12.55 -4.20 -2.07
CA LYS A 21 -11.28 -4.42 -2.77
C LYS A 21 -10.91 -3.24 -3.67
N ARG A 22 -11.88 -2.65 -4.37
CA ARG A 22 -11.67 -1.47 -5.22
C ARG A 22 -11.34 -0.22 -4.40
N VAL A 23 -11.99 -0.04 -3.24
CA VAL A 23 -11.67 1.03 -2.28
C VAL A 23 -10.25 0.88 -1.74
N GLN A 24 -9.85 -0.33 -1.34
CA GLN A 24 -8.50 -0.61 -0.87
C GLN A 24 -7.44 -0.31 -1.95
N TRP A 25 -7.65 -0.79 -3.18
CA TRP A 25 -6.73 -0.56 -4.29
C TRP A 25 -6.66 0.90 -4.74
N SER A 26 -7.74 1.65 -4.60
CA SER A 26 -7.77 3.06 -5.00
C SER A 26 -6.84 3.94 -4.17
N GLY A 27 -6.41 3.48 -2.98
CA GLY A 27 -5.61 4.29 -2.06
C GLY A 27 -6.32 5.53 -1.49
N LYS A 28 -7.59 5.76 -1.84
CA LYS A 28 -8.32 6.99 -1.47
C LYS A 28 -8.46 7.19 0.03
N ILE A 29 -8.54 6.10 0.80
CA ILE A 29 -8.54 6.16 2.27
C ILE A 29 -7.20 6.69 2.80
N ILE A 30 -6.08 6.25 2.22
CA ILE A 30 -4.74 6.69 2.62
C ILE A 30 -4.56 8.16 2.24
N GLU A 31 -4.92 8.55 1.01
CA GLU A 31 -4.89 9.93 0.54
C GLU A 31 -5.72 10.87 1.43
N ALA A 32 -6.92 10.43 1.83
CA ALA A 32 -7.78 11.21 2.73
C ALA A 32 -7.14 11.38 4.12
N LYS A 33 -6.54 10.33 4.68
CA LYS A 33 -5.83 10.39 5.97
C LYS A 33 -4.60 11.30 5.90
N GLU A 34 -3.83 11.23 4.81
CA GLU A 34 -2.65 12.08 4.62
C GLU A 34 -3.01 13.57 4.52
N ARG A 35 -4.12 13.87 3.82
CA ARG A 35 -4.63 15.24 3.65
C ARG A 35 -5.42 15.77 4.85
N GLN A 36 -5.78 14.93 5.81
CA GLN A 36 -6.54 15.33 7.00
C GLN A 36 -5.84 16.45 7.78
N PHE A 37 -4.51 16.48 7.77
CA PHE A 37 -3.70 17.48 8.47
C PHE A 37 -2.66 18.11 7.56
N LYS A 38 -2.33 19.38 7.81
CA LYS A 38 -1.25 20.08 7.09
C LYS A 38 0.09 19.42 7.42
N GLN A 39 0.73 18.86 6.39
CA GLN A 39 2.06 18.27 6.53
C GLN A 39 3.14 19.36 6.48
N PRO A 40 4.10 19.38 7.43
CA PRO A 40 5.22 20.30 7.37
C PRO A 40 6.20 19.89 6.26
N ILE A 41 6.88 20.88 5.66
CA ILE A 41 7.93 20.61 4.68
C ILE A 41 9.12 19.99 5.42
N LYS A 42 9.56 18.80 4.97
CA LYS A 42 10.69 18.09 5.57
C LYS A 42 12.00 18.86 5.31
N SER A 43 12.79 19.10 6.36
CA SER A 43 14.15 19.62 6.25
C SER A 43 15.09 18.63 5.54
N GLU A 44 16.22 19.10 5.04
CA GLU A 44 17.19 18.25 4.35
C GLU A 44 17.72 17.12 5.26
N SER A 45 18.05 17.43 6.51
CA SER A 45 18.49 16.44 7.50
C SER A 45 17.42 15.38 7.77
N ALA A 46 16.14 15.75 7.82
CA ALA A 46 15.05 14.79 7.99
C ALA A 46 14.90 13.86 6.77
N LYS A 47 15.05 14.40 5.55
CA LYS A 47 15.07 13.60 4.32
C LYS A 47 16.24 12.61 4.30
N ARG A 48 17.45 13.07 4.65
CA ARG A 48 18.67 12.24 4.73
C ARG A 48 18.49 11.08 5.73
N LYS A 49 18.01 11.37 6.94
CA LYS A 49 17.73 10.33 7.97
C LYS A 49 16.74 9.28 7.45
N SER A 50 15.64 9.71 6.83
CA SER A 50 14.65 8.80 6.25
C SER A 50 15.25 7.90 5.17
N ALA A 51 16.13 8.43 4.31
CA ALA A 51 16.78 7.67 3.25
C ALA A 51 17.74 6.61 3.81
N LEU A 52 18.52 6.95 4.85
CA LEU A 52 19.42 6.00 5.53
C LEU A 52 18.65 4.83 6.15
N VAL A 53 17.54 5.12 6.83
CA VAL A 53 16.66 4.10 7.41
C VAL A 53 16.09 3.19 6.32
N ALA A 54 15.60 3.75 5.21
CA ALA A 54 15.09 2.97 4.08
C ALA A 54 16.17 2.04 3.48
N LEU A 55 17.41 2.53 3.37
CA LEU A 55 18.54 1.74 2.89
C LEU A 55 18.84 0.56 3.83
N GLN A 56 18.83 0.78 5.14
CA GLN A 56 19.04 -0.28 6.14
C GLN A 56 17.96 -1.36 6.03
N TYR A 57 16.68 -0.97 5.93
CA TYR A 57 15.60 -1.93 5.75
C TYR A 57 15.70 -2.71 4.45
N ARG A 58 16.11 -2.06 3.36
CA ARG A 58 16.34 -2.75 2.07
C ARG A 58 17.44 -3.80 2.19
N ARG A 59 18.58 -3.46 2.79
CA ARG A 59 19.69 -4.40 3.04
C ARG A 59 19.25 -5.58 3.91
N LYS A 60 18.51 -5.30 4.99
CA LYS A 60 17.97 -6.34 5.88
C LYS A 60 17.02 -7.28 5.13
N ARG A 61 16.12 -6.74 4.31
CA ARG A 61 15.21 -7.54 3.47
C ARG A 61 15.96 -8.38 2.44
N GLU A 62 16.97 -7.83 1.79
CA GLU A 62 17.81 -8.57 0.83
C GLU A 62 18.57 -9.71 1.52
N TYR A 63 19.12 -9.47 2.71
CA TYR A 63 19.76 -10.51 3.51
C TYR A 63 18.76 -11.62 3.89
N LEU A 64 17.59 -11.26 4.43
CA LEU A 64 16.54 -12.21 4.81
C LEU A 64 16.05 -13.06 3.63
N ARG A 65 15.95 -12.45 2.43
CA ARG A 65 15.65 -13.15 1.19
C ARG A 65 16.74 -14.16 0.83
N LYS A 66 18.02 -13.78 0.90
CA LYS A 66 19.14 -14.68 0.57
C LYS A 66 19.21 -15.91 1.47
N ILE A 67 18.87 -15.77 2.75
CA ILE A 67 18.86 -16.88 3.72
C ILE A 67 17.53 -17.68 3.71
N GLY A 68 16.61 -17.39 2.80
CA GLY A 68 15.34 -18.10 2.67
C GLY A 68 14.33 -17.86 3.80
N LYS A 69 14.56 -16.88 4.69
CA LYS A 69 13.64 -16.53 5.79
C LYS A 69 12.55 -15.53 5.37
N LEU A 70 12.56 -15.10 4.12
CA LEU A 70 11.52 -14.30 3.53
C LEU A 70 10.93 -15.13 2.39
N GLU A 71 9.65 -15.46 2.46
CA GLU A 71 8.94 -16.04 1.32
C GLU A 71 9.14 -15.11 0.13
N GLU A 72 9.57 -15.66 -1.00
CA GLU A 72 9.59 -14.90 -2.25
C GLU A 72 8.14 -14.58 -2.58
N GLU A 73 7.67 -13.39 -2.17
CA GLU A 73 6.35 -12.92 -2.58
C GLU A 73 6.30 -13.10 -4.11
N PRO A 74 5.35 -13.90 -4.65
CA PRO A 74 5.19 -13.99 -6.09
C PRO A 74 4.99 -12.56 -6.53
N ARG A 75 5.93 -12.01 -7.30
CA ARG A 75 5.88 -10.64 -7.80
C ARG A 75 4.46 -10.45 -8.29
N ARG A 76 3.64 -9.67 -7.57
CA ARG A 76 2.31 -9.31 -8.05
C ARG A 76 2.60 -8.53 -9.32
N ARG A 77 2.53 -9.22 -10.46
CA ARG A 77 2.47 -8.62 -11.79
C ARG A 77 1.15 -7.86 -11.78
N TRP A 78 1.25 -6.59 -11.44
CA TRP A 78 0.21 -5.63 -11.79
C TRP A 78 0.42 -5.26 -13.24
#